data_AF-A0A514E9S2-F1
#
_entry.id   AF-A0A514E9S2-F1
#
_cell.length_a   1.000
_cell.length_b   1.000
_cell.length_c   1.000
_cell.angle_alpha   90.00
_cell.angle_beta   90.00
_cell.angle_gamma   90.00
#
_symmetry.space_group_name_H-M   'P 1'
#
loop_
_entity.id
_entity.type
_entity.pdbx_description
1 polymer ?
#
loop_
_entity_poly.entity_id
_entity_poly.type
_entity_poly.pdbx_seq_one_letter_code
_entity_poly.pdbx_strand_id
1 'polypeptide(L)' 'MPSSVHSPATPLDQQEIQLRQEHVDSWISQQHAAGFGVDQHMTDALNAYLDGRFDLPGLLTELRRPYLN' A
#
# COMPACT_ATOMS: atom_id res chain seq x y z
N MET A 1 -1.36 10.71 28.80
CA MET A 1 -1.83 9.75 27.79
C MET A 1 -1.62 10.40 26.44
N PRO A 2 -0.71 9.94 25.57
CA PRO A 2 -0.58 10.54 24.25
C PRO A 2 -1.82 10.14 23.44
N SER A 3 -2.55 11.14 22.98
CA SER A 3 -3.72 10.98 22.11
C SER A 3 -3.27 10.31 20.81
N SER A 4 -3.79 9.11 20.53
CA SER A 4 -3.73 8.54 19.18
C SER A 4 -4.43 9.50 18.24
N VAL A 5 -3.65 10.29 17.51
CA VAL A 5 -4.09 11.03 16.33
C VAL A 5 -4.54 10.01 15.30
N HIS A 6 -5.82 9.64 15.34
CA HIS A 6 -6.51 9.17 14.15
C HIS A 6 -6.70 10.41 13.28
N SER A 7 -5.67 10.73 12.49
CA SER A 7 -5.83 11.66 11.39
C SER A 7 -6.89 11.06 10.46
N PRO A 8 -8.06 11.70 10.26
CA PRO A 8 -8.97 11.26 9.22
C PRO A 8 -8.19 11.29 7.91
N ALA A 9 -8.24 10.20 7.14
CA ALA A 9 -7.59 10.13 5.84
C ALA A 9 -8.11 11.31 5.00
N THR A 10 -7.27 12.31 4.80
CA THR A 10 -7.52 13.37 3.83
C THR A 10 -7.75 12.68 2.49
N PRO A 11 -8.81 13.02 1.75
CA PRO A 11 -9.05 12.43 0.44
C PRO A 11 -7.79 12.63 -0.41
N LEU A 12 -7.32 11.55 -1.05
CA LEU A 12 -6.14 11.59 -1.89
C LEU A 12 -6.35 12.61 -3.00
N ASP A 13 -5.39 13.51 -3.17
CA ASP A 13 -5.42 14.44 -4.30
C ASP A 13 -5.11 13.69 -5.60
N GLN A 14 -5.52 14.21 -6.76
CA GLN A 14 -5.30 13.55 -8.05
C GLN A 14 -3.82 13.27 -8.33
N GLN A 15 -2.94 14.19 -7.91
CA GLN A 15 -1.50 14.01 -8.04
C GLN A 15 -1.02 12.82 -7.20
N GLU A 16 -1.53 12.68 -5.99
CA GLU A 16 -1.15 11.57 -5.11
C GLU A 16 -1.67 10.23 -5.64
N ILE A 17 -2.91 10.20 -6.15
CA ILE A 17 -3.47 9.00 -6.80
C ILE A 17 -2.60 8.56 -7.97
N GLN A 18 -2.18 9.49 -8.84
CA GLN A 18 -1.30 9.20 -9.98
C GLN A 18 0.02 8.60 -9.51
N LEU A 19 0.68 9.23 -8.53
CA LEU A 19 1.94 8.76 -7.97
C LEU A 19 1.82 7.37 -7.35
N ARG A 20 0.73 7.09 -6.63
CA ARG A 20 0.49 5.78 -6.03
C ARG A 20 0.25 4.71 -7.09
N GLN A 21 -0.51 5.02 -8.14
CA GLN A 21 -0.72 4.12 -9.28
C GLN A 21 0.59 3.75 -9.97
N GLU A 22 1.40 4.75 -10.34
CA GLU A 22 2.71 4.53 -10.99
C GLU A 22 3.65 3.71 -10.09
N HIS A 23 3.63 3.97 -8.78
CA HIS A 23 4.43 3.23 -7.83
C HIS A 23 4.01 1.76 -7.75
N VAL A 24 2.70 1.47 -7.65
CA VAL A 24 2.18 0.10 -7.59
C VAL A 24 2.47 -0.65 -8.89
N ASP A 25 2.25 -0.03 -10.05
CA ASP A 25 2.52 -0.65 -11.36
C ASP A 25 4.00 -1.02 -11.54
N SER A 26 4.90 -0.08 -11.19
CA SER A 26 6.35 -0.31 -11.23
C SER A 26 6.76 -1.44 -10.28
N TRP A 27 6.20 -1.46 -9.07
CA TRP A 27 6.49 -2.50 -8.09
C TRP A 27 6.02 -3.89 -8.55
N ILE A 28 4.79 -4.00 -9.09
CA ILE A 28 4.26 -5.26 -9.63
C ILE A 28 5.13 -5.74 -10.81
N SER A 29 5.50 -4.83 -11.71
CA SER A 29 6.40 -5.14 -12.83
C SER A 29 7.75 -5.67 -12.35
N GLN A 30 8.30 -5.11 -11.27
CA GLN A 30 9.54 -5.61 -10.65
C GLN A 30 9.35 -6.99 -10.02
N GLN A 31 8.22 -7.27 -9.36
CA GLN A 31 7.92 -8.61 -8.82
C GLN A 31 7.86 -9.64 -9.95
N HIS A 32 7.13 -9.34 -11.02
CA HIS A 32 7.04 -10.22 -12.18
C HIS A 32 8.39 -10.43 -12.87
N ALA A 33 9.20 -9.39 -13.03
CA ALA A 33 10.55 -9.49 -13.58
C ALA A 33 11.49 -10.35 -12.72
N ALA A 34 11.28 -10.37 -11.40
CA ALA A 34 11.99 -11.23 -10.46
C ALA A 34 11.41 -12.66 -10.37
N GLY A 35 10.34 -12.97 -11.12
CA GLY A 35 9.69 -14.27 -11.15
C GLY A 35 8.71 -14.52 -9.99
N PHE A 36 8.34 -13.49 -9.24
CA PHE A 36 7.36 -13.56 -8.16
C PHE A 36 5.97 -13.19 -8.66
N GLY A 37 4.96 -13.90 -8.18
CA GLY A 37 3.56 -13.53 -8.35
C GLY A 37 3.07 -12.63 -7.20
N VAL A 38 2.01 -11.87 -7.47
CA VAL A 38 1.29 -11.11 -6.44
C VAL A 38 0.10 -11.93 -5.97
N ASP A 39 0.07 -12.29 -4.69
CA ASP A 39 -1.06 -13.05 -4.12
C ASP A 39 -2.25 -12.14 -3.72
N GLN A 40 -3.35 -12.76 -3.30
CA GLN A 40 -4.58 -12.06 -2.93
C GLN A 40 -4.37 -11.05 -1.80
N HIS A 41 -3.63 -11.42 -0.75
CA HIS A 41 -3.38 -10.53 0.39
C HIS A 41 -2.55 -9.31 -0.03
N MET A 42 -1.51 -9.52 -0.86
CA MET A 42 -0.76 -8.41 -1.44
C MET A 42 -1.65 -7.51 -2.30
N THR A 43 -2.53 -8.10 -3.11
CA THR A 43 -3.47 -7.37 -3.96
C THR A 43 -4.42 -6.50 -3.12
N ASP A 44 -4.97 -7.04 -2.03
CA ASP A 44 -5.83 -6.31 -1.11
C ASP A 44 -5.10 -5.17 -0.40
N ALA A 45 -3.84 -5.39 0.01
CA ALA A 45 -3.01 -4.35 0.63
C ALA A 45 -2.68 -3.21 -0.34
N LEU A 46 -2.33 -3.54 -1.59
CA LEU A 46 -2.05 -2.56 -2.64
C LEU A 46 -3.31 -1.75 -2.99
N ASN A 47 -4.47 -2.41 -3.11
CA ASN A 47 -5.74 -1.73 -3.35
C ASN A 47 -6.11 -0.79 -2.20
N ALA A 48 -5.90 -1.20 -0.95
CA ALA A 48 -6.14 -0.33 0.21
C ALA A 48 -5.20 0.89 0.25
N TYR A 49 -3.96 0.73 -0.22
CA TYR A 49 -3.02 1.85 -0.40
C TYR A 49 -3.47 2.80 -1.52
N LEU A 50 -3.97 2.27 -2.64
CA LEU A 50 -4.52 3.08 -3.75
C LEU A 50 -5.82 3.81 -3.38
N ASP A 51 -6.66 3.19 -2.54
CA ASP A 51 -7.90 3.77 -2.01
C ASP A 51 -7.64 4.84 -0.93
N GLY A 52 -6.39 4.97 -0.48
CA GLY A 52 -5.99 5.92 0.56
C GLY A 52 -6.33 5.48 1.98
N ARG A 53 -6.73 4.22 2.18
CA ARG A 53 -6.99 3.66 3.52
C ARG A 53 -5.72 3.60 4.36
N PHE A 54 -4.57 3.43 3.70
CA PHE A 54 -3.25 3.42 4.32
C PHE A 54 -2.27 4.30 3.53
N ASP A 55 -1.30 4.85 4.23
CA ASP A 55 -0.08 5.44 3.69
C ASP A 55 0.98 4.35 3.40
N LEU A 56 2.10 4.74 2.79
CA LEU A 56 3.15 3.80 2.38
C LEU A 56 3.71 2.97 3.56
N PRO A 57 4.01 3.55 4.74
CA PRO A 57 4.32 2.79 5.95
C PRO A 57 3.25 1.74 6.33
N GLY A 58 1.98 2.09 6.20
CA GLY A 58 0.86 1.16 6.42
C GLY A 58 0.87 0.00 5.43
N LEU A 59 1.07 0.28 4.14
CA LEU A 59 1.25 -0.76 3.11
C LEU A 59 2.40 -1.71 3.46
N LEU A 60 3.58 -1.17 3.81
CA LEU A 60 4.74 -1.98 4.18
C LEU A 60 4.51 -2.83 5.43
N THR A 61 3.64 -2.37 6.32
CA THR A 61 3.23 -3.12 7.52
C THR A 61 2.33 -4.28 7.12
N GLU A 62 1.31 -4.04 6.29
CA GLU A 62 0.42 -5.09 5.81
C GLU A 62 1.18 -6.14 5.00
N LEU A 63 2.04 -5.74 4.06
CA LEU A 63 2.86 -6.68 3.28
C LEU A 63 3.76 -7.57 4.16
N ARG A 64 4.17 -7.08 5.34
CA ARG A 64 4.99 -7.83 6.29
C ARG A 64 4.17 -8.69 7.24
N ARG A 65 2.88 -8.40 7.43
CA ARG A 65 1.99 -9.06 8.39
C ARG A 65 2.02 -10.59 8.32
N PRO A 66 2.07 -11.25 7.15
CA PRO A 66 2.18 -12.71 7.07
C PRO A 66 3.45 -13.30 7.70
N TYR A 67 4.47 -12.47 7.92
CA TYR A 67 5.79 -12.87 8.42
C TYR A 67 6.05 -12.44 9.88
N LEU A 68 5.11 -11.71 10.50
CA LEU A 68 5.27 -11.10 11.82
C LEU A 68 4.74 -11.95 12.99
N ASN A 69 4.86 -13.29 12.91
CA ASN A 69 4.48 -14.22 13.99
C ASN A 69 4.79 -13.71 15.41
#